data_AF-A0A7Y8HQU7-F1
#
_entry.id   AF-A0A7Y8HQU7-F1
#
_cell.length_a   1.000
_cell.length_b   1.000
_cell.length_c   1.000
_cell.angle_alpha   90.00
_cell.angle_beta   90.00
_cell.angle_gamma   90.00
#
_symmetry.space_group_name_H-M   'P 1'
#
loop_
_entity.id
_entity.type
_entity.pdbx_description
1 polymer ?
#
loop_
_entity_poly.entity_id
_entity_poly.type
_entity_poly.pdbx_seq_one_letter_code
_entity_poly.pdbx_strand_id
1 'polypeptide(L)'
;MTSIIAKIGVMAALLLALGVSNSCSTRPNLVVHQSDTLSVVLRELPSGYPPLTPHKHPYTISHKYILDILASLDYSEGSLLPFSQGRAHRVFSQHQAELLAPELSKALSLALPQEVAAFTLADDEKPDRRTTGLGFVLGDELHLIIEELRKPFYQGEQKPYQQQLFRWELLPGSRQRHYTSRPGGKGVITNWIITPLL
;
A
#
# COMPACT_ATOMS: atom_id res chain seq x y z
N MET A 1 18.29 -36.27 51.87
CA MET A 1 18.96 -35.43 50.84
C MET A 1 18.22 -35.39 49.49
N THR A 2 16.93 -35.75 49.42
CA THR A 2 16.16 -35.83 48.16
C THR A 2 15.19 -34.65 47.91
N SER A 3 15.02 -33.74 48.87
CA SER A 3 14.04 -32.64 48.79
C SER A 3 14.57 -31.38 48.08
N ILE A 4 15.88 -31.20 47.97
CA ILE A 4 16.50 -29.97 47.42
C ILE A 4 16.55 -30.01 45.88
N ILE A 5 16.80 -31.19 45.29
CA ILE A 5 16.94 -31.36 43.83
C ILE A 5 15.61 -31.11 43.11
N ALA A 6 14.49 -31.51 43.72
CA ALA A 6 13.15 -31.27 43.15
C ALA A 6 12.78 -29.77 43.10
N LYS A 7 13.21 -28.97 44.08
CA LYS A 7 12.93 -27.53 44.12
C LYS A 7 13.72 -26.73 43.08
N ILE A 8 14.96 -27.16 42.79
CA ILE A 8 15.81 -26.51 41.78
C ILE A 8 15.27 -26.78 40.36
N GLY A 9 14.79 -28.00 40.09
CA GLY A 9 14.22 -28.35 38.79
C GLY A 9 12.93 -27.57 38.45
N VAL A 10 12.06 -27.35 39.44
CA VAL A 10 10.82 -26.58 39.25
C VAL A 10 11.09 -25.09 39.04
N MET A 11 12.08 -24.52 39.75
CA MET A 11 12.49 -23.12 39.57
C MET A 11 13.16 -22.87 38.21
N ALA A 12 13.95 -23.81 37.70
CA ALA A 12 14.56 -23.73 36.39
C ALA A 12 13.52 -23.81 35.26
N ALA A 13 12.48 -24.64 35.41
CA ALA A 13 11.39 -24.75 34.45
C ALA A 13 10.49 -23.49 34.41
N LEU A 14 10.26 -22.84 35.57
CA LEU A 14 9.55 -21.56 35.60
C LEU A 14 10.36 -20.42 34.97
N LEU A 15 11.68 -20.39 35.16
CA LEU A 15 12.56 -19.40 34.55
C LEU A 15 12.69 -19.56 33.03
N LEU A 16 12.65 -20.80 32.51
CA LEU A 16 12.62 -21.09 31.07
C LEU A 16 11.26 -20.79 30.42
N ALA A 17 10.16 -20.92 31.15
CA ALA A 17 8.82 -20.59 30.65
C ALA A 17 8.54 -19.07 30.57
N LEU A 18 9.26 -18.25 31.34
CA LEU A 18 9.12 -16.78 31.32
C LEU A 18 9.96 -16.10 30.22
N GLY A 19 10.81 -16.84 29.50
CA GLY A 19 11.70 -16.29 28.47
C GLY A 19 11.18 -16.34 27.03
N VAL A 20 10.01 -16.96 26.77
CA VAL A 20 9.49 -17.13 25.39
C VAL A 20 8.55 -15.99 24.97
N SER A 21 8.19 -15.10 25.90
CA SER A 21 7.31 -13.98 25.64
C SER A 21 8.13 -12.70 25.49
N ASN A 22 8.69 -12.44 24.31
CA ASN A 22 8.87 -11.09 23.74
C ASN A 22 9.76 -11.12 22.48
N SER A 23 9.15 -11.40 21.32
CA SER A 23 9.44 -10.62 20.11
C SER A 23 8.36 -10.86 19.06
N CYS A 24 7.13 -10.46 19.38
CA CYS A 24 6.31 -9.83 18.36
C CYS A 24 6.67 -8.34 18.42
N SER A 25 7.91 -8.02 18.05
CA SER A 25 8.37 -6.64 17.91
C SER A 25 7.91 -6.19 16.53
N THR A 26 6.68 -5.67 16.45
CA THR A 26 6.26 -4.88 15.29
C THR A 26 7.28 -3.76 15.18
N ARG A 27 8.14 -3.80 14.15
CA ARG A 27 9.13 -2.75 13.97
C ARG A 27 8.38 -1.43 13.85
N PRO A 28 8.79 -0.37 14.57
CA PRO A 28 8.15 0.92 14.42
C PRO A 28 8.27 1.34 12.95
N ASN A 29 7.18 1.79 12.35
CA ASN A 29 7.15 2.22 10.96
C ASN A 29 8.26 3.28 10.73
N LEU A 30 9.14 3.06 9.76
CA LEU A 30 10.17 4.05 9.44
C LEU A 30 9.53 5.19 8.65
N VAL A 31 9.54 6.41 9.20
CA VAL A 31 9.06 7.59 8.48
C VAL A 31 10.11 8.03 7.47
N VAL A 32 9.78 7.96 6.19
CA VAL A 32 10.64 8.42 5.08
C VAL A 32 10.42 9.90 4.81
N HIS A 33 9.15 10.31 4.86
CA HIS A 33 8.68 11.69 4.70
C HIS A 33 7.39 11.92 5.49
N GLN A 34 7.24 13.11 6.08
CA GLN A 34 5.99 13.55 6.70
C GLN A 34 5.83 15.06 6.56
N SER A 35 4.69 15.47 6.00
CA SER A 35 4.21 16.84 5.90
C SER A 35 2.67 16.86 6.03
N ASP A 36 2.06 18.04 5.84
CA ASP A 36 0.61 18.18 5.84
C ASP A 36 -0.04 17.53 4.61
N THR A 37 0.69 17.49 3.49
CA THR A 37 0.18 17.04 2.19
C THR A 37 0.68 15.66 1.78
N LEU A 38 1.80 15.20 2.33
CA LEU A 38 2.40 13.91 2.00
C LEU A 38 2.89 13.18 3.25
N SER A 39 2.59 11.90 3.34
CA SER A 39 3.23 10.97 4.26
C SER A 39 3.72 9.77 3.49
N VAL A 40 4.97 9.35 3.73
CA VAL A 40 5.55 8.10 3.22
C VAL A 40 6.24 7.39 4.37
N VAL A 41 5.80 6.18 4.65
CA VAL A 41 6.32 5.35 5.75
C VAL A 41 6.60 3.94 5.26
N LEU A 42 7.68 3.33 5.75
CA LEU A 42 7.89 1.90 5.60
C LEU A 42 7.19 1.17 6.73
N ARG A 43 6.41 0.15 6.36
CA ARG A 43 5.69 -0.70 7.29
C ARG A 43 5.61 -2.12 6.75
N GLU A 44 5.28 -3.08 7.60
CA GLU A 44 4.96 -4.43 7.15
C GLU A 44 3.73 -4.42 6.21
N LEU A 45 3.73 -5.32 5.23
CA LEU A 45 2.58 -5.51 4.35
C LEU A 45 1.34 -5.90 5.17
N PRO A 46 0.19 -5.21 5.02
CA PRO A 46 -1.02 -5.54 5.75
C PRO A 46 -1.48 -6.99 5.50
N SER A 47 -2.18 -7.57 6.46
CA SER A 47 -2.81 -8.88 6.27
C SER A 47 -3.85 -8.80 5.15
N GLY A 48 -3.98 -9.88 4.38
CA GLY A 48 -4.87 -9.93 3.23
C GLY A 48 -4.21 -9.58 1.90
N TYR A 49 -2.90 -9.39 1.84
CA TYR A 49 -2.13 -9.38 0.60
C TYR A 49 -1.28 -10.66 0.46
N PRO A 50 -0.93 -11.10 -0.76
CA PRO A 50 -0.01 -12.22 -0.96
C PRO A 50 1.36 -11.96 -0.32
N PRO A 51 2.05 -12.99 0.17
CA PRO A 51 3.40 -12.84 0.71
C PRO A 51 4.35 -12.32 -0.38
N LEU A 52 5.30 -11.48 0.02
CA LEU A 52 6.24 -10.81 -0.89
C LEU A 52 7.44 -11.70 -1.30
N THR A 53 7.38 -13.01 -1.09
CA THR A 53 8.50 -13.92 -1.38
C THR A 53 8.58 -14.33 -2.86
N PRO A 54 9.78 -14.41 -3.49
CA PRO A 54 11.11 -13.97 -3.03
C PRO A 54 11.42 -12.49 -3.40
N HIS A 55 11.96 -11.74 -2.45
CA HIS A 55 12.12 -10.28 -2.50
C HIS A 55 13.43 -9.82 -3.15
N LYS A 56 13.46 -8.60 -3.72
CA LYS A 56 14.67 -7.89 -4.19
C LYS A 56 14.92 -6.54 -3.50
N HIS A 57 14.54 -6.41 -2.22
CA HIS A 57 14.78 -5.19 -1.44
C HIS A 57 16.14 -5.22 -0.72
N PRO A 58 16.81 -4.06 -0.54
CA PRO A 58 16.44 -2.75 -1.07
C PRO A 58 16.57 -2.67 -2.60
N TYR A 59 15.72 -1.89 -3.25
CA TYR A 59 15.74 -1.70 -4.71
C TYR A 59 15.84 -0.22 -5.05
N THR A 60 16.81 0.15 -5.89
CA THR A 60 16.99 1.54 -6.32
C THR A 60 16.29 1.77 -7.66
N ILE A 61 15.20 2.53 -7.65
CA ILE A 61 14.51 3.01 -8.85
C ILE A 61 14.72 4.52 -8.95
N SER A 62 15.08 5.04 -10.13
CA SER A 62 15.16 6.49 -10.29
C SER A 62 13.80 7.15 -10.06
N HIS A 63 13.80 8.29 -9.35
CA HIS A 63 12.60 9.11 -9.15
C HIS A 63 11.89 9.50 -10.46
N LYS A 64 12.63 9.72 -11.55
CA LYS A 64 12.08 10.00 -12.88
C LYS A 64 11.23 8.84 -13.39
N TYR A 65 11.72 7.62 -13.22
CA TYR A 65 10.99 6.43 -13.64
C TYR A 65 9.72 6.23 -12.81
N ILE A 66 9.80 6.46 -11.49
CA ILE A 66 8.60 6.44 -10.63
C ILE A 66 7.59 7.52 -11.06
N LEU A 67 8.05 8.73 -11.36
CA LEU A 67 7.21 9.82 -11.85
C LEU A 67 6.46 9.40 -13.13
N ASP A 68 7.16 8.83 -14.12
CA ASP A 68 6.55 8.36 -15.36
C ASP A 68 5.45 7.31 -15.10
N ILE A 69 5.67 6.40 -14.14
CA ILE A 69 4.68 5.41 -13.73
C ILE A 69 3.47 6.09 -13.08
N LEU A 70 3.69 6.93 -12.06
CA LEU A 70 2.61 7.62 -11.34
C LEU A 70 1.78 8.51 -12.27
N ALA A 71 2.43 9.23 -13.20
CA ALA A 71 1.77 10.09 -14.17
C ALA A 71 0.95 9.31 -15.22
N SER A 72 1.25 8.03 -15.42
CA SER A 72 0.51 7.15 -16.34
C SER A 72 -0.70 6.46 -15.73
N LEU A 73 -0.86 6.52 -14.39
CA LEU A 73 -1.94 5.82 -13.71
C LEU A 73 -3.27 6.54 -13.89
N ASP A 74 -4.19 5.83 -14.53
CA ASP A 74 -5.56 6.24 -14.72
C ASP A 74 -6.52 5.30 -13.97
N TYR A 75 -7.69 5.81 -13.62
CA TYR A 75 -8.81 5.05 -13.09
C TYR A 75 -10.08 5.41 -13.85
N SER A 76 -11.04 4.49 -13.89
CA SER A 76 -12.40 4.76 -14.35
C SER A 76 -13.37 4.68 -13.18
N GLU A 77 -14.39 5.52 -13.21
CA GLU A 77 -15.56 5.35 -12.36
C GLU A 77 -16.59 4.52 -13.12
N GLY A 78 -16.99 3.39 -12.53
CA GLY A 78 -17.99 2.51 -13.10
C GLY A 78 -19.33 3.24 -13.21
N SER A 79 -19.90 3.19 -14.41
CA SER A 79 -21.27 3.63 -14.66
C SER A 79 -22.23 2.46 -14.45
N LEU A 80 -23.43 2.73 -13.91
CA LEU A 80 -24.49 1.71 -13.76
C LEU A 80 -25.07 1.27 -15.12
N LEU A 81 -24.73 1.95 -16.22
CA LEU A 81 -25.23 1.64 -17.54
C LEU A 81 -24.27 0.69 -18.27
N PRO A 82 -24.78 -0.40 -18.88
CA PRO A 82 -23.97 -1.51 -19.40
C PRO A 82 -23.07 -1.20 -20.62
N PHE A 83 -22.98 0.05 -21.08
CA PHE A 83 -22.20 0.43 -22.27
C PHE A 83 -21.52 1.80 -22.18
N SER A 84 -21.60 2.50 -21.05
CA SER A 84 -20.81 3.71 -20.82
C SER A 84 -19.45 3.29 -20.28
N GLN A 85 -18.44 3.36 -21.15
CA GLN A 85 -17.06 3.40 -20.68
C GLN A 85 -16.93 4.67 -19.81
N GLY A 86 -16.64 4.48 -18.52
CA GLY A 86 -16.36 5.58 -17.61
C GLY A 86 -15.21 6.42 -18.16
N ARG A 87 -15.25 7.73 -17.97
CA ARG A 87 -14.15 8.61 -18.37
C ARG A 87 -12.90 8.20 -17.57
N ALA A 88 -11.77 8.12 -18.26
CA ALA A 88 -10.49 7.92 -17.60
C ALA A 88 -10.10 9.18 -16.83
N HIS A 89 -9.71 9.01 -15.57
CA HIS A 89 -9.26 10.06 -14.67
C HIS A 89 -7.88 9.73 -14.13
N ARG A 90 -7.04 10.74 -13.96
CA ARG A 90 -5.69 10.56 -13.40
C ARG A 90 -5.78 10.23 -11.91
N VAL A 91 -5.10 9.15 -11.51
CA VAL A 91 -4.97 8.77 -10.08
C VAL A 91 -4.23 9.85 -9.32
N PHE A 92 -3.20 10.47 -9.92
CA PHE A 92 -2.41 11.55 -9.33
C PHE A 92 -2.44 12.78 -10.23
N SER A 93 -2.55 13.99 -9.65
CA SER A 93 -2.21 15.20 -10.40
C SER A 93 -0.71 15.18 -10.74
N GLN A 94 -0.28 16.00 -11.70
CA GLN A 94 1.15 16.12 -12.01
C GLN A 94 1.95 16.55 -10.78
N HIS A 95 1.43 17.52 -10.02
CA HIS A 95 2.05 18.00 -8.79
C HIS A 95 2.17 16.90 -7.74
N GLN A 96 1.10 16.13 -7.52
CA GLN A 96 1.10 14.99 -6.60
C GLN A 96 2.12 13.92 -7.01
N ALA A 97 2.23 13.63 -8.30
CA ALA A 97 3.21 12.67 -8.80
C ALA A 97 4.66 13.18 -8.60
N GLU A 98 4.92 14.46 -8.84
CA GLU A 98 6.21 15.11 -8.60
C GLU A 98 6.60 15.13 -7.12
N LEU A 99 5.63 15.29 -6.21
CA LEU A 99 5.83 15.20 -4.76
C LEU A 99 6.11 13.78 -4.29
N LEU A 100 5.33 12.79 -4.76
CA LEU A 100 5.43 11.40 -4.29
C LEU A 100 6.65 10.67 -4.86
N ALA A 101 6.99 10.90 -6.13
CA ALA A 101 8.04 10.14 -6.82
C ALA A 101 9.41 10.10 -6.10
N PRO A 102 10.00 11.22 -5.62
CA PRO A 102 11.28 11.17 -4.92
C PRO A 102 11.19 10.43 -3.58
N GLU A 103 10.11 10.63 -2.82
CA GLU A 103 9.95 9.99 -1.51
C GLU A 103 9.67 8.51 -1.62
N LEU A 104 8.92 8.09 -2.65
CA LEU A 104 8.68 6.68 -2.94
C LEU A 104 9.98 6.00 -3.43
N SER A 105 10.77 6.66 -4.27
CA SER A 105 12.09 6.17 -4.71
C SER A 105 13.01 5.94 -3.50
N LYS A 106 13.09 6.93 -2.61
CA LYS A 106 13.83 6.84 -1.35
C LYS A 106 13.31 5.72 -0.46
N ALA A 107 11.99 5.60 -0.29
CA ALA A 107 11.40 4.53 0.52
C ALA A 107 11.77 3.14 -0.01
N LEU A 108 11.65 2.89 -1.32
CA LEU A 108 11.98 1.59 -1.92
C LEU A 108 13.47 1.24 -1.80
N SER A 109 14.34 2.24 -1.77
CA SER A 109 15.79 2.07 -1.54
C SER A 109 16.16 1.77 -0.08
N LEU A 110 15.25 2.04 0.86
CA LEU A 110 15.43 1.80 2.30
C LEU A 110 14.63 0.59 2.79
N ALA A 111 13.61 0.17 2.03
CA ALA A 111 12.71 -0.91 2.39
C ALA A 111 13.47 -2.21 2.65
N LEU A 112 13.11 -2.88 3.73
CA LEU A 112 13.49 -4.26 3.98
C LEU A 112 12.60 -5.22 3.16
N PRO A 113 13.01 -6.49 2.97
CA PRO A 113 12.23 -7.48 2.24
C PRO A 113 10.73 -7.51 2.60
N GLN A 114 10.41 -7.52 3.89
CA GLN A 114 9.03 -7.60 4.38
C GLN A 114 8.28 -6.26 4.41
N GLU A 115 8.94 -5.16 4.05
CA GLU A 115 8.38 -3.81 4.17
C GLU A 115 7.84 -3.31 2.83
N VAL A 116 6.78 -2.52 2.92
CA VAL A 116 6.20 -1.77 1.81
C VAL A 116 6.23 -0.29 2.12
N ALA A 117 6.37 0.52 1.07
CA ALA A 117 6.21 1.96 1.16
C ALA A 117 4.71 2.29 1.16
N ALA A 118 4.18 2.64 2.32
CA ALA A 118 2.83 3.16 2.43
C ALA A 118 2.84 4.68 2.26
N PHE A 119 1.95 5.19 1.42
CA PHE A 119 1.83 6.62 1.17
C PHE A 119 0.42 7.13 1.42
N THR A 120 0.35 8.41 1.75
CA THR A 120 -0.89 9.18 1.85
C THR A 120 -0.62 10.56 1.25
N LEU A 121 -1.42 10.95 0.25
CA LEU A 121 -1.38 12.28 -0.35
C LEU A 121 -2.71 13.00 -0.13
N ALA A 122 -2.65 14.26 0.29
CA ALA A 122 -3.79 15.16 0.28
C ALA A 122 -4.15 15.60 -1.15
N ASP A 123 -5.43 15.83 -1.40
CA ASP A 123 -5.90 16.47 -2.64
C ASP A 123 -5.54 17.96 -2.65
N ASP A 124 -5.11 18.45 -3.82
CA ASP A 124 -4.60 19.81 -3.99
C ASP A 124 -5.68 20.88 -3.72
N GLU A 125 -6.95 20.57 -4.02
CA GLU A 125 -8.08 21.49 -3.84
C GLU A 125 -8.78 21.28 -2.49
N LYS A 126 -8.76 20.04 -1.98
CA LYS A 126 -9.51 19.60 -0.81
C LYS A 126 -8.67 18.74 0.12
N PRO A 127 -7.84 19.33 1.00
CA PRO A 127 -6.87 18.59 1.82
C PRO A 127 -7.47 17.55 2.79
N ASP A 128 -8.77 17.63 3.07
CA ASP A 128 -9.54 16.63 3.81
C ASP A 128 -9.67 15.30 3.05
N ARG A 129 -9.53 15.33 1.72
CA ARG A 129 -9.54 14.17 0.85
C ARG A 129 -8.13 13.67 0.62
N ARG A 130 -7.97 12.35 0.64
CA ARG A 130 -6.66 11.71 0.53
C ARG A 130 -6.67 10.56 -0.45
N THR A 131 -5.53 10.35 -1.09
CA THR A 131 -5.22 9.13 -1.84
C THR A 131 -4.21 8.35 -1.03
N THR A 132 -4.52 7.10 -0.71
CA THR A 132 -3.65 6.23 0.07
C THR A 132 -3.31 4.98 -0.72
N GLY A 133 -2.12 4.45 -0.49
CA GLY A 133 -1.69 3.27 -1.18
C GLY A 133 -0.39 2.69 -0.67
N LEU A 134 0.02 1.62 -1.34
CA LEU A 134 1.21 0.85 -1.06
C LEU A 134 2.06 0.73 -2.32
N GLY A 135 3.39 0.76 -2.16
CA GLY A 135 4.36 0.50 -3.19
C GLY A 135 5.45 -0.45 -2.72
N PHE A 136 5.79 -1.44 -3.53
CA PHE A 136 6.89 -2.37 -3.26
C PHE A 136 7.43 -2.99 -4.55
N VAL A 137 8.64 -3.56 -4.48
CA VAL A 137 9.28 -4.22 -5.62
C VAL A 137 9.33 -5.73 -5.37
N LEU A 138 8.82 -6.49 -6.33
CA LEU A 138 8.89 -7.94 -6.33
C LEU A 138 9.52 -8.40 -7.63
N GLY A 139 10.63 -9.13 -7.56
CA GLY A 139 11.39 -9.46 -8.76
C GLY A 139 11.88 -8.19 -9.47
N ASP A 140 11.56 -8.07 -10.75
CA ASP A 140 11.82 -6.89 -11.58
C ASP A 140 10.52 -6.13 -11.87
N GLU A 141 9.62 -6.04 -10.89
CA GLU A 141 8.30 -5.43 -11.06
C GLU A 141 8.00 -4.49 -9.89
N LEU A 142 7.53 -3.28 -10.19
CA LEU A 142 6.94 -2.37 -9.22
C LEU A 142 5.45 -2.68 -9.08
N HIS A 143 5.05 -2.96 -7.85
CA HIS A 143 3.67 -3.18 -7.46
C HIS A 143 3.16 -1.92 -6.79
N LEU A 144 2.05 -1.37 -7.30
CA LEU A 144 1.35 -0.23 -6.72
C LEU A 144 -0.09 -0.63 -6.42
N ILE A 145 -0.52 -0.40 -5.19
CA ILE A 145 -1.87 -0.68 -4.72
C ILE A 145 -2.47 0.64 -4.26
N ILE A 146 -3.63 1.00 -4.81
CA ILE A 146 -4.38 2.18 -4.40
C ILE A 146 -5.52 1.71 -3.49
N GLU A 147 -5.40 1.98 -2.20
CA GLU A 147 -6.36 1.52 -1.19
C GLU A 147 -7.55 2.47 -1.14
N GLU A 148 -7.29 3.78 -1.11
CA GLU A 148 -8.30 4.83 -1.15
C GLU A 148 -7.95 5.87 -2.20
N LEU A 149 -8.96 6.33 -2.93
CA LEU A 149 -8.85 7.40 -3.90
C LEU A 149 -9.63 8.61 -3.39
N ARG A 150 -9.07 9.81 -3.55
CA ARG A 150 -9.71 11.08 -3.16
C ARG A 150 -11.13 11.16 -3.76
N LYS A 151 -12.20 11.20 -2.95
CA LYS A 151 -13.61 11.24 -3.43
C LYS A 151 -14.45 12.39 -2.82
N PRO A 152 -15.54 12.87 -3.48
CA PRO A 152 -15.89 12.73 -4.91
C PRO A 152 -16.03 14.08 -5.65
N PHE A 153 -15.98 14.02 -6.98
CA PHE A 153 -16.46 15.07 -7.89
C PHE A 153 -17.89 15.45 -7.46
N TYR A 154 -18.18 16.75 -7.32
CA TYR A 154 -19.50 17.23 -6.93
C TYR A 154 -20.57 16.74 -7.94
N GLN A 155 -21.44 15.82 -7.52
CA GLN A 155 -22.86 15.82 -7.91
C GLN A 155 -23.61 16.18 -6.62
N GLY A 156 -24.29 17.32 -6.64
CA GLY A 156 -24.84 18.00 -5.46
C GLY A 156 -25.48 17.07 -4.43
N GLU A 157 -25.20 17.34 -3.15
CA GLU A 157 -25.89 16.82 -1.96
C GLU A 157 -26.51 15.42 -2.12
N GLN A 158 -25.68 14.38 -2.24
CA GLN A 158 -26.17 13.03 -2.03
C GLN A 158 -26.53 12.86 -0.55
N LYS A 159 -27.83 12.68 -0.29
CA LYS A 159 -28.41 12.38 1.02
C LYS A 159 -27.66 11.21 1.69
N PRO A 160 -27.50 11.21 3.03
CA PRO A 160 -26.73 10.19 3.77
C PRO A 160 -27.22 8.74 3.61
N TYR A 161 -28.37 8.52 2.96
CA TYR A 161 -28.94 7.20 2.72
C TYR A 161 -28.54 6.57 1.37
N GLN A 162 -27.89 7.31 0.48
CA GLN A 162 -27.40 6.81 -0.80
C GLN A 162 -25.87 6.90 -0.84
N GLN A 163 -25.20 6.10 -0.02
CA GLN A 163 -23.83 5.73 -0.33
C GLN A 163 -23.87 4.79 -1.55
N GLN A 164 -24.04 5.38 -2.75
CA GLN A 164 -23.69 4.67 -3.96
C GLN A 164 -22.22 4.30 -3.83
N LEU A 165 -21.96 3.00 -3.65
CA LEU A 165 -20.63 2.42 -3.72
C LEU A 165 -20.14 2.64 -5.15
N PHE A 166 -19.61 3.83 -5.44
CA PHE A 166 -18.97 4.13 -6.71
C PHE A 166 -17.81 3.15 -6.88
N ARG A 167 -18.05 2.12 -7.68
CA ARG A 167 -17.08 1.10 -8.04
C ARG A 167 -16.12 1.76 -9.01
N TRP A 168 -14.88 1.99 -8.59
CA TRP A 168 -13.82 2.49 -9.45
C TRP A 168 -12.79 1.39 -9.65
N GLU A 169 -12.07 1.45 -10.76
CA GLU A 169 -11.04 0.50 -11.11
C GLU A 169 -9.85 1.21 -11.74
N LEU A 170 -8.64 0.73 -11.42
CA LEU A 170 -7.44 1.17 -12.12
C LEU A 170 -7.45 0.67 -13.56
N LEU A 171 -7.08 1.56 -14.48
CA LEU A 171 -6.91 1.26 -15.89
C LEU A 171 -5.42 0.97 -16.14
N PRO A 172 -5.04 -0.27 -16.49
CA PRO A 172 -3.66 -0.57 -16.82
C PRO A 172 -3.25 0.15 -18.11
N GLY A 173 -2.13 0.89 -18.07
CA GLY A 173 -1.45 1.41 -19.25
C GLY A 173 -0.77 0.33 -20.09
N SER A 174 -0.14 0.73 -21.20
CA SER A 174 0.42 -0.17 -22.23
C SER A 174 1.52 -1.13 -21.77
N ARG A 175 2.12 -0.92 -20.60
CA ARG A 175 3.12 -1.79 -19.98
C ARG A 175 2.71 -2.30 -18.60
N GLN A 176 1.51 -1.96 -18.16
CA GLN A 176 1.01 -2.28 -16.84
C GLN A 176 0.11 -3.50 -16.91
N ARG A 177 0.10 -4.29 -15.85
CA ARG A 177 -0.83 -5.40 -15.67
C ARG A 177 -1.65 -5.14 -14.42
N HIS A 178 -2.91 -5.54 -14.47
CA HIS A 178 -3.78 -5.49 -13.30
C HIS A 178 -3.71 -6.84 -12.57
N TYR A 179 -3.52 -6.81 -11.25
CA TYR A 179 -3.53 -8.04 -10.46
C TYR A 179 -4.98 -8.51 -10.25
N THR A 180 -5.32 -9.66 -10.83
CA THR A 180 -6.69 -10.19 -10.85
C THR A 180 -6.94 -11.31 -9.84
N SER A 181 -5.88 -11.83 -9.20
CA SER A 181 -6.01 -12.90 -8.21
C SER A 181 -6.47 -12.33 -6.87
N ARG A 182 -7.44 -12.96 -6.23
CA ARG A 182 -8.14 -12.43 -5.05
C ARG A 182 -7.53 -12.97 -3.77
N PRO A 183 -6.90 -12.15 -2.93
CA PRO A 183 -6.78 -12.50 -1.53
C PRO A 183 -8.12 -12.11 -0.84
N GLY A 184 -8.99 -13.08 -0.54
CA GLY A 184 -10.15 -12.84 0.35
C GLY A 184 -11.57 -13.03 -0.19
N GLY A 185 -11.79 -13.57 -1.39
CA GLY A 185 -13.16 -13.94 -1.84
C GLY A 185 -13.98 -12.81 -2.48
N LYS A 186 -15.19 -13.14 -2.94
CA LYS A 186 -16.01 -12.38 -3.91
C LYS A 186 -16.29 -10.92 -3.51
N GLY A 187 -15.95 -9.97 -4.39
CA GLY A 187 -16.63 -8.67 -4.49
C GLY A 187 -15.76 -7.41 -4.47
N VAL A 188 -14.53 -7.48 -3.97
CA VAL A 188 -13.62 -6.32 -3.90
C VAL A 188 -12.77 -6.25 -5.18
N ILE A 189 -12.81 -5.12 -5.89
CA ILE A 189 -11.83 -4.84 -6.95
C ILE A 189 -10.50 -4.55 -6.27
N THR A 190 -9.48 -5.35 -6.56
CA THR A 190 -8.13 -5.11 -6.08
C THR A 190 -7.49 -4.06 -6.99
N ASN A 191 -7.47 -2.79 -6.58
CA ASN A 191 -6.85 -1.69 -7.33
C ASN A 191 -5.32 -1.77 -7.28
N TRP A 192 -4.78 -2.79 -7.95
CA TRP A 192 -3.39 -3.18 -7.92
C TRP A 192 -2.83 -3.26 -9.34
N ILE A 193 -1.90 -2.35 -9.62
CA ILE A 193 -1.15 -2.29 -10.88
C ILE A 193 0.27 -2.80 -10.67
N ILE A 194 0.73 -3.58 -11.64
CA ILE A 194 2.07 -4.14 -11.71
C ILE A 194 2.77 -3.58 -12.95
N THR A 195 3.91 -2.94 -12.75
CA THR A 195 4.72 -2.34 -13.81
C THR A 195 6.09 -3.02 -13.87
N PRO A 196 6.47 -3.65 -14.98
CA PRO A 196 7.83 -4.18 -15.16
C PRO A 196 8.88 -3.07 -15.08
N LEU A 197 9.95 -3.33 -14.34
CA LEU A 197 11.16 -2.52 -14.25
C LEU A 197 12.14 -3.03 -15.33
N LEU A 198 12.45 -2.18 -16.32
CA LEU A 198 13.36 -2.49 -17.43
C LEU A 198 14.74 -1.87 -17.20
#